data_AF-A0A9N8V4H6-F1
#
_entry.id   AF-A0A9N8V4H6-F1
#
_cell.length_a   1.000
_cell.length_b   1.000
_cell.length_c   1.000
_cell.angle_alpha   90.00
_cell.angle_beta   90.00
_cell.angle_gamma   90.00
#
_symmetry.space_group_name_H-M   'P 1'
#
loop_
_entity.id
_entity.type
_entity.pdbx_description
1 polymer ?
#
loop_
_entity_poly.entity_id
_entity_poly.type
_entity_poly.pdbx_seq_one_letter_code
_entity_poly.pdbx_strand_id
1 'polypeptide(L)'
;MSKKPERRAAVLDETTRKRNVERHLNELERDNYAEVPGLEITGTLSKPRRTSEVDLNQNGQKKKARTKKELIKQLCVKKTLNLLLEESRIELLPPDTPTYLSSAAAPSRYPPPLSAKKPTKKQGLYNNS
;
A
#
# COMPACT_ATOMS: atom_id res chain seq x y z
N MET A 1 26.28 -39.17 9.98
CA MET A 1 26.39 -37.78 9.49
C MET A 1 25.90 -37.73 8.04
N SER A 2 24.61 -37.45 7.79
CA SER A 2 24.05 -37.43 6.43
C SER A 2 23.95 -35.99 5.94
N LYS A 3 24.69 -35.64 4.87
CA LYS A 3 24.70 -34.29 4.29
C LYS A 3 23.45 -34.12 3.41
N LYS A 4 22.60 -33.14 3.73
CA LYS A 4 21.48 -32.71 2.87
C LYS A 4 22.04 -32.21 1.52
N PRO A 5 21.51 -32.65 0.37
CA PRO A 5 21.94 -32.09 -0.91
C PRO A 5 21.45 -30.65 -1.03
N GLU A 6 22.41 -29.77 -1.32
CA GLU A 6 22.21 -28.37 -1.65
C GLU A 6 21.31 -28.26 -2.88
N ARG A 7 20.17 -27.56 -2.75
CA ARG A 7 19.26 -27.31 -3.87
C ARG A 7 19.93 -26.31 -4.81
N ARG A 8 20.73 -26.81 -5.75
CA ARG A 8 21.22 -26.02 -6.88
C ARG A 8 19.99 -25.45 -7.60
N ALA A 9 19.90 -24.13 -7.71
CA ALA A 9 18.87 -23.48 -8.50
C ALA A 9 19.03 -23.98 -9.93
N ALA A 10 18.11 -24.82 -10.39
CA ALA A 10 18.12 -25.33 -11.75
C ALA A 10 17.96 -24.12 -12.69
N VAL A 11 19.03 -23.78 -13.42
CA VAL A 11 18.97 -22.81 -14.50
C VAL A 11 18.09 -23.43 -15.57
N LEU A 12 16.87 -22.91 -15.70
CA LEU A 12 15.90 -23.39 -16.69
C LEU A 12 16.25 -22.80 -18.06
N ASP A 13 16.23 -23.64 -19.09
CA ASP A 13 16.39 -23.23 -20.49
C ASP A 13 15.39 -22.13 -20.87
N GLU A 14 15.79 -21.25 -21.80
CA GLU A 14 15.01 -20.07 -22.19
C GLU A 14 13.61 -20.43 -22.71
N THR A 15 13.49 -21.56 -23.41
CA THR A 15 12.23 -22.10 -23.92
C THR A 15 11.26 -22.43 -22.79
N THR A 16 11.75 -23.06 -21.73
CA THR A 16 10.98 -23.39 -20.53
C THR A 16 10.56 -22.14 -19.77
N ARG A 17 11.44 -21.14 -19.71
CA ARG A 17 11.13 -19.84 -19.09
C ARG A 17 10.00 -19.12 -19.83
N LYS A 18 10.06 -19.04 -21.16
CA LYS A 18 9.00 -18.44 -21.98
C LYS A 18 7.66 -19.15 -21.78
N ARG A 19 7.65 -20.48 -21.85
CA ARG A 19 6.45 -21.30 -21.63
C ARG A 19 5.83 -21.09 -20.24
N ASN A 20 6.67 -20.94 -19.21
CA ASN A 20 6.19 -20.67 -17.86
C ASN A 20 5.58 -19.27 -17.73
N VAL A 21 6.16 -18.25 -18.38
CA VAL A 21 5.63 -16.90 -18.42
C VAL A 21 4.30 -16.87 -19.17
N GLU A 22 4.21 -17.48 -20.35
CA GLU A 22 2.98 -17.55 -21.14
C GLU A 22 1.86 -18.28 -20.39
N ARG A 23 2.16 -19.41 -19.75
CA ARG A 23 1.18 -20.12 -18.91
C ARG A 23 0.68 -19.22 -17.78
N HIS A 24 1.59 -18.51 -17.12
CA HIS A 24 1.23 -17.62 -16.02
C HIS A 24 0.35 -16.45 -16.47
N LEU A 25 0.66 -15.83 -17.61
CA LEU A 25 -0.16 -14.75 -18.18
C LEU A 25 -1.56 -15.26 -18.57
N ASN A 26 -1.65 -16.43 -19.20
CA ASN A 26 -2.92 -17.04 -19.57
C ASN A 26 -3.77 -17.38 -18.34
N GLU A 27 -3.17 -17.90 -17.26
CA GLU A 27 -3.86 -18.11 -15.99
C GLU A 27 -4.43 -16.80 -15.43
N LEU A 28 -3.67 -15.71 -15.45
CA LEU A 28 -4.12 -14.39 -15.00
C LEU A 28 -5.27 -13.84 -15.86
N GLU A 29 -5.24 -14.05 -17.17
CA GLU A 29 -6.33 -13.67 -18.06
C GLU A 29 -7.60 -14.46 -17.73
N ARG A 30 -7.49 -15.78 -17.54
CA ARG A 30 -8.63 -16.62 -17.16
C ARG A 30 -9.21 -16.23 -15.81
N ASP A 31 -8.39 -15.89 -14.82
CA ASP A 31 -8.86 -15.46 -13.51
C ASP A 31 -9.55 -14.08 -13.56
N ASN A 32 -9.12 -13.18 -14.45
CA ASN A 32 -9.75 -11.87 -14.61
C ASN A 32 -11.14 -11.95 -15.27
N TYR A 33 -11.35 -12.92 -16.16
CA TYR A 33 -12.59 -13.07 -16.94
C TYR A 33 -13.43 -14.29 -16.55
N ALA A 34 -13.02 -15.06 -15.54
CA ALA A 34 -13.85 -16.13 -15.00
C ALA A 34 -15.09 -15.51 -14.34
N GLU A 35 -16.24 -15.65 -14.99
CA GLU A 35 -17.54 -15.40 -14.37
C GLU A 35 -17.64 -16.32 -13.14
N VAL A 36 -17.57 -15.74 -11.95
CA VAL A 36 -17.79 -16.47 -10.70
C VAL A 36 -19.29 -16.76 -10.63
N PRO A 37 -19.74 -18.02 -10.82
CA PRO A 37 -21.15 -18.33 -10.71
C PRO A 37 -21.52 -18.19 -9.24
N GLY A 38 -22.34 -17.19 -8.91
CA GLY A 38 -22.85 -16.98 -7.55
C GLY A 38 -22.12 -15.93 -6.70
N LEU A 39 -21.62 -14.86 -7.30
CA LEU A 39 -21.26 -13.63 -6.55
C LEU A 39 -22.52 -12.86 -6.12
N GLU A 40 -23.38 -13.53 -5.36
CA GLU A 40 -24.25 -12.87 -4.39
C GLU A 40 -23.32 -12.16 -3.39
N ILE A 41 -23.58 -10.87 -3.18
CA ILE A 41 -22.81 -9.96 -2.32
C ILE A 41 -23.04 -10.36 -0.85
N THR A 42 -22.52 -11.51 -0.43
CA THR A 42 -22.52 -11.97 0.96
C THR A 42 -21.18 -12.61 1.30
N GLY A 43 -20.18 -11.75 1.52
CA GLY A 43 -19.24 -11.89 2.63
C GLY A 43 -18.41 -13.18 2.79
N THR A 44 -18.20 -14.01 1.77
CA THR A 44 -17.28 -15.16 1.90
C THR A 44 -15.99 -14.93 1.13
N LEU A 45 -14.95 -14.70 1.95
CA LEU A 45 -13.55 -14.48 1.64
C LEU A 45 -12.99 -15.61 0.75
N SER A 46 -13.13 -15.48 -0.57
CA SER A 46 -12.48 -16.36 -1.53
C SER A 46 -10.98 -16.01 -1.57
N LYS A 47 -10.17 -17.01 -1.19
CA LYS A 47 -8.70 -17.14 -1.16
C LYS A 47 -7.86 -15.86 -0.94
N PRO A 48 -6.95 -15.84 0.07
CA PRO A 48 -6.04 -14.72 0.23
C PRO A 48 -5.13 -14.62 -0.99
N ARG A 49 -5.36 -13.58 -1.80
CA ARG A 49 -4.42 -13.02 -2.78
C ARG A 49 -3.05 -13.05 -2.10
N ARG A 50 -2.09 -13.80 -2.65
CA ARG A 50 -0.70 -13.76 -2.18
C ARG A 50 -0.24 -12.32 -2.33
N THR A 51 -0.32 -11.55 -1.24
CA THR A 51 0.39 -10.29 -1.12
C THR A 51 1.86 -10.68 -1.18
N SER A 52 2.51 -10.47 -2.32
CA SER A 52 3.95 -10.24 -2.30
C SER A 52 4.15 -9.15 -1.25
N GLU A 53 4.89 -9.48 -0.21
CA GLU A 53 5.27 -8.53 0.81
C GLU A 53 5.96 -7.37 0.08
N VAL A 54 5.25 -6.26 -0.05
CA VAL A 54 5.87 -5.00 -0.44
C VAL A 54 6.70 -4.62 0.77
N ASP A 55 7.95 -5.09 0.78
CA ASP A 55 8.97 -4.71 1.74
C ASP A 55 9.20 -3.20 1.61
N LEU A 56 8.46 -2.41 2.39
CA LEU A 56 8.65 -0.96 2.54
C LEU A 56 9.87 -0.63 3.42
N ASN A 57 10.86 -1.51 3.50
CA ASN A 57 11.97 -1.36 4.42
C ASN A 57 13.16 -0.66 3.73
N GLN A 58 13.04 0.65 3.53
CA GLN A 58 14.16 1.50 3.09
C GLN A 58 15.26 1.65 4.15
N ASN A 59 14.98 1.29 5.41
CA ASN A 59 15.98 1.28 6.48
C ASN A 59 16.18 -0.16 6.96
N GLY A 60 17.37 -0.73 6.74
CA GLY A 60 17.78 -2.13 6.92
C GLY A 60 17.67 -2.75 8.33
N GLN A 61 16.75 -2.28 9.16
CA GLN A 61 16.37 -2.88 10.42
C GLN A 61 15.29 -3.95 10.14
N LYS A 62 15.65 -5.23 10.26
CA LYS A 62 14.70 -6.36 10.15
C LYS A 62 13.68 -6.29 11.30
N LYS A 63 12.61 -5.51 11.13
CA LYS A 63 11.46 -5.55 12.04
C LYS A 63 10.82 -6.93 11.90
N LYS A 64 10.50 -7.59 13.03
CA LYS A 64 9.78 -8.87 13.03
C LYS A 64 8.56 -8.74 12.13
N ALA A 65 8.46 -9.62 11.12
CA ALA A 65 7.33 -9.63 10.21
C ALA A 65 6.03 -9.65 11.01
N ARG A 66 5.17 -8.64 10.79
CA ARG A 66 3.89 -8.54 11.49
C ARG A 66 3.04 -9.75 11.08
N THR A 67 2.42 -10.41 12.06
CA THR A 67 1.53 -11.53 11.74
C THR A 67 0.32 -11.04 10.95
N LYS A 68 -0.21 -11.87 10.06
CA LYS A 68 -1.41 -11.55 9.26
C LYS A 68 -2.60 -11.07 10.11
N LYS A 69 -2.76 -11.62 11.32
CA LYS A 69 -3.79 -11.22 12.28
C LYS A 69 -3.61 -9.78 12.76
N GLU A 70 -2.36 -9.36 13.02
CA GLU A 70 -2.06 -8.00 13.44
C GLU A 70 -2.33 -6.99 12.33
N LEU A 71 -1.98 -7.32 11.08
CA LEU A 71 -2.28 -6.49 9.92
C LEU A 71 -3.79 -6.30 9.73
N ILE A 72 -4.56 -7.40 9.81
CA ILE A 72 -6.03 -7.33 9.69
C ILE A 72 -6.61 -6.48 10.82
N LYS A 73 -6.12 -6.64 12.05
CA LYS A 73 -6.57 -5.83 13.19
C LYS A 73 -6.31 -4.35 12.94
N GLN A 74 -5.11 -3.97 12.47
CA GLN A 74 -4.79 -2.57 12.15
C GLN A 74 -5.66 -2.00 11.03
N LEU A 75 -6.01 -2.78 10.01
CA LEU A 75 -6.85 -2.35 8.90
C LEU A 75 -8.35 -2.29 9.26
N CYS A 76 -8.82 -3.17 10.14
CA CYS A 76 -10.23 -3.22 10.56
C CYS A 76 -10.55 -2.25 11.71
N VAL A 77 -9.54 -1.60 12.28
CA VAL A 77 -9.71 -0.59 13.32
C VAL A 77 -10.33 0.67 12.71
N LYS A 78 -11.59 0.92 13.06
CA LYS A 78 -12.35 2.13 12.69
C LYS A 78 -11.91 3.34 13.52
N LYS A 79 -10.63 3.70 13.47
CA LYS A 79 -10.10 4.92 14.12
C LYS A 79 -10.06 6.07 13.13
N THR A 80 -10.35 7.27 13.61
CA THR A 80 -10.12 8.51 12.86
C THR A 80 -8.61 8.76 12.77
N LEU A 81 -8.17 9.52 11.75
CA LEU A 81 -6.76 9.87 11.58
C LEU A 81 -6.20 10.55 12.84
N ASN A 82 -6.96 11.47 13.45
CA ASN A 82 -6.54 12.18 14.65
C ASN A 82 -6.16 11.22 15.79
N LEU A 83 -6.96 10.18 16.03
CA LEU A 83 -6.69 9.18 17.07
C LEU A 83 -5.41 8.38 16.77
N LEU A 84 -5.16 8.06 15.50
CA LEU A 84 -3.95 7.34 15.08
C LEU A 84 -2.69 8.20 15.26
N LEU A 85 -2.78 9.51 15.04
CA LEU A 85 -1.66 10.44 15.25
C LEU A 85 -1.28 10.50 16.73
N GLU A 86 -2.26 10.67 17.63
CA GLU A 86 -2.05 10.68 19.08
C GLU A 86 -1.41 9.38 19.59
N GLU A 87 -1.90 8.22 19.12
CA GLU A 87 -1.37 6.91 19.49
C GLU A 87 0.07 6.69 19.00
N SER A 88 0.39 7.19 17.81
CA SER A 88 1.70 7.00 17.18
C SER A 88 2.81 7.83 17.82
N ARG A 89 2.46 8.86 18.61
CA ARG A 89 3.40 9.80 19.24
C ARG A 89 4.48 10.31 18.30
N ILE A 90 4.09 10.58 17.04
CA ILE A 90 5.01 11.02 15.98
C ILE A 90 5.74 12.32 16.31
N GLU A 91 5.19 13.13 17.22
CA GLU A 91 5.82 14.35 17.75
C GLU A 91 7.11 14.08 18.53
N LEU A 92 7.28 12.88 19.07
CA LEU A 92 8.49 12.49 19.81
C LEU A 92 9.62 12.00 18.91
N LEU A 93 9.36 11.84 17.60
CA LEU A 93 10.41 11.45 16.66
C LEU A 93 11.36 12.62 16.43
N PRO A 94 12.63 12.33 16.06
CA PRO A 94 13.56 13.38 15.68
C PRO A 94 12.97 14.27 14.58
N PRO A 95 13.21 15.59 14.62
CA PRO A 95 12.63 16.56 13.67
C PRO A 95 13.07 16.33 12.22
N ASP A 96 14.21 15.64 12.03
CA ASP A 96 14.74 15.24 10.72
C ASP A 96 13.97 14.06 10.10
N THR A 97 13.11 13.39 10.87
CA THR A 97 12.30 12.29 10.34
C THR A 97 11.04 12.87 9.67
N PRO A 98 10.83 12.64 8.36
CA PRO A 98 9.60 13.06 7.71
C PRO A 98 8.41 12.29 8.30
N THR A 99 7.45 13.01 8.86
CA THR A 99 6.20 12.50 9.42
C THR A 99 5.02 13.24 8.80
N TYR A 100 3.79 12.81 9.08
CA TYR A 100 2.58 13.51 8.62
C TYR A 100 2.50 14.99 9.09
N LEU A 101 3.24 15.37 10.13
CA LEU A 101 3.29 16.74 10.63
C LEU A 101 4.35 17.59 9.90
N SER A 102 5.43 16.98 9.41
CA SER A 102 6.54 17.68 8.76
C SER A 102 6.55 17.57 7.24
N SER A 103 5.73 16.68 6.66
CA SER A 103 5.63 16.50 5.22
C SER A 103 4.93 17.70 4.57
N ALA A 104 5.71 18.70 4.18
CA ALA A 104 5.29 19.78 3.30
C ALA A 104 5.68 19.43 1.86
N ALA A 105 4.68 19.28 0.99
CA ALA A 105 4.95 19.19 -0.44
C ALA A 105 5.50 20.54 -0.94
N ALA A 106 6.52 20.49 -1.80
CA ALA A 106 6.98 21.68 -2.50
C ALA A 106 5.82 22.32 -3.28
N PRO A 107 5.82 23.65 -3.48
CA PRO A 107 4.81 24.30 -4.28
C PRO A 107 4.75 23.69 -5.69
N SER A 108 3.53 23.59 -6.25
CA SER A 108 3.33 23.06 -7.61
C SER A 108 4.16 23.85 -8.61
N ARG A 109 4.90 23.12 -9.46
CA ARG A 109 5.63 23.70 -10.60
C ARG A 109 4.72 24.08 -11.77
N TYR A 110 3.49 23.55 -11.77
CA TYR A 110 2.51 23.80 -12.82
C TYR A 110 1.52 24.87 -12.38
N PRO A 111 1.07 25.74 -13.31
CA PRO A 111 0.04 26.72 -13.00
C PRO A 111 -1.26 26.01 -12.58
N PRO A 112 -2.11 26.65 -11.76
CA PRO A 112 -3.44 26.13 -11.46
C PRO A 112 -4.21 25.86 -12.75
N PRO A 113 -4.98 24.77 -12.83
CA PRO A 113 -5.82 24.51 -14.00
C PRO A 113 -6.78 25.68 -14.21
N LEU A 114 -7.14 25.99 -15.47
CA LEU A 114 -7.98 27.14 -15.84
C LEU A 114 -9.35 27.17 -15.15
N SER A 115 -9.82 26.05 -14.61
CA SER A 115 -11.05 25.93 -13.83
C SER A 115 -10.90 26.34 -12.36
N ALA A 116 -9.67 26.49 -11.85
CA ALA A 116 -9.39 26.92 -10.49
C ALA A 116 -9.63 28.43 -10.36
N LYS A 117 -10.91 28.83 -10.31
CA LYS A 117 -11.30 30.17 -9.87
C LYS A 117 -10.75 30.35 -8.45
N LYS A 118 -9.90 31.37 -8.26
CA LYS A 118 -9.39 31.74 -6.94
C LYS A 118 -10.59 31.93 -6.00
N PRO A 119 -10.57 31.37 -4.78
CA PRO A 119 -11.59 31.70 -3.79
C PRO A 119 -11.53 33.21 -3.55
N THR A 120 -12.57 33.91 -3.99
CA THR A 120 -12.71 35.34 -3.72
C THR A 120 -12.89 35.48 -2.21
N LYS A 121 -11.87 36.00 -1.53
CA LYS A 121 -12.03 36.45 -0.15
C LYS A 121 -13.09 37.55 -0.18
N LYS A 122 -14.32 37.22 0.20
CA LYS A 122 -15.29 38.23 0.63
C LYS A 122 -14.69 38.87 1.88
N GLN A 123 -14.07 40.03 1.71
CA GLN A 123 -13.69 40.92 2.80
C GLN A 123 -15.01 41.31 3.50
N GLY A 124 -15.35 40.60 4.58
CA GLY A 124 -16.42 41.00 5.47
C GLY A 124 -15.94 42.21 6.24
N LEU A 125 -16.41 43.40 5.85
CA LEU A 125 -16.31 44.61 6.62
C LEU A 125 -17.19 44.45 7.87
N TYR A 126 -16.61 43.99 8.97
CA TYR A 126 -17.18 44.21 10.30
C TYR A 126 -16.40 45.37 10.93
N ASN A 127 -16.91 46.58 10.71
CA ASN A 127 -16.57 47.73 11.54
C ASN A 127 -17.31 47.53 12.86
N ASN A 128 -16.57 47.33 13.94
CA ASN A 128 -17.09 47.40 15.30
C ASN A 128 -17.29 48.88 15.68
N SER A 129 -18.51 49.24 16.06
CA SER A 129 -18.83 50.38 16.92
C SER A 129 -19.99 49.97 17.81
#